data_AF-A0A3D2KC74-F1
#
_entry.id   AF-A0A3D2KC74-F1
#
_cell.length_a   1.000
_cell.length_b   1.000
_cell.length_c   1.000
_cell.angle_alpha   90.00
_cell.angle_beta   90.00
_cell.angle_gamma   90.00
#
_symmetry.space_group_name_H-M   'P 1'
#
loop_
_entity.id
_entity.type
_entity.pdbx_description
1 polymer ?
#
loop_
_entity_poly.entity_id
_entity_poly.type
_entity_poly.pdbx_seq_one_letter_code
_entity_poly.pdbx_strand_id
1 'polypeptide(L)'
;MNRIPYINIADIQIWMIYLMPFSKEIRTDYNIVNKLQQQCIEEKIFGMGWGVSGIEVGTEMTQQWVKKYIEKCDNQQKDLSKQALEGYRRIKKGDYVIMRLKDNHYYVGKVQSDSPTYLYKENDALCEHFSWGAKVERWVEYTGEDMVPSEIVGRFSQRMHQTIQKIAPYRQRLLVIAMYENKISKEKRIYNIPKLHVTIDNFVRSLTYSELEDLVADYIDSKHNCEGYRLRPSTCKNSQQKYEFRFVAKGKKPITCQVKNQRDIEIGNYVDDTEYERIYFFCGKWDQETVEKLRERYKNNPQLYIISPNELFDILKDTYVFESRAWMDFYDLDASVIMPDKLFLEGYNKVEDVKAVKTMNDYTMSNDFVCFFKREEFYYSVEFGAFILDSHTNQKDLTREEERKQIEKIVERVNSHME
;
A
#
# COMPACT_ATOMS: atom_id res chain seq x y z
N MET A 1 25.79 -16.77 -4.74
CA MET A 1 24.75 -15.94 -4.07
C MET A 1 23.43 -16.71 -4.02
N ASN A 2 22.44 -16.32 -3.19
CA ASN A 2 21.12 -16.97 -3.25
C ASN A 2 20.41 -16.62 -4.57
N ARG A 3 19.73 -17.61 -5.15
CA ARG A 3 18.90 -17.48 -6.37
C ARG A 3 17.86 -16.36 -6.21
N ILE A 4 17.72 -15.48 -7.19
CA ILE A 4 16.68 -14.45 -7.24
C ILE A 4 15.30 -15.14 -7.28
N PRO A 5 14.39 -14.85 -6.34
CA PRO A 5 13.05 -15.42 -6.31
C PRO A 5 12.20 -14.93 -7.49
N TYR A 6 11.27 -15.79 -7.91
CA TYR A 6 10.23 -15.47 -8.90
C TYR A 6 8.85 -15.53 -8.24
N ILE A 7 8.08 -14.45 -8.39
CA ILE A 7 6.78 -14.24 -7.76
C ILE A 7 5.74 -14.02 -8.87
N ASN A 8 4.78 -14.93 -9.00
CA ASN A 8 3.68 -14.81 -9.96
C ASN A 8 2.36 -14.45 -9.26
N ILE A 9 1.90 -13.22 -9.49
CA ILE A 9 0.63 -12.72 -8.97
C ILE A 9 -0.33 -12.27 -10.07
N ALA A 10 -0.06 -12.60 -11.34
CA ALA A 10 -0.83 -12.11 -12.48
C ALA A 10 -2.33 -12.39 -12.40
N ASP A 11 -2.69 -13.58 -11.92
CA ASP A 11 -4.08 -13.99 -11.77
C ASP A 11 -4.69 -13.61 -10.42
N ILE A 12 -3.92 -13.05 -9.48
CA ILE A 12 -4.37 -12.76 -8.11
C ILE A 12 -4.81 -11.31 -7.97
N GLN A 13 -6.04 -11.08 -7.52
CA GLN A 13 -6.54 -9.75 -7.20
C GLN A 13 -6.48 -9.51 -5.69
N ILE A 14 -6.28 -8.24 -5.32
CA ILE A 14 -6.30 -7.78 -3.93
C ILE A 14 -7.42 -6.76 -3.80
N TRP A 15 -8.34 -7.01 -2.88
CA TRP A 15 -9.56 -6.24 -2.70
C TRP A 15 -9.58 -5.57 -1.33
N MET A 16 -9.71 -4.26 -1.32
CA MET A 16 -10.04 -3.51 -0.12
C MET A 16 -11.56 -3.49 0.04
N ILE A 17 -12.06 -3.99 1.17
CA ILE A 17 -13.49 -4.08 1.46
C ILE A 17 -13.82 -3.17 2.62
N TYR A 18 -14.80 -2.30 2.41
CA TYR A 18 -15.37 -1.47 3.47
C TYR A 18 -16.65 -2.12 3.99
N LEU A 19 -16.50 -2.90 5.05
CA LEU A 19 -17.55 -3.74 5.61
C LEU A 19 -18.54 -2.92 6.46
N MET A 20 -19.33 -2.08 5.80
CA MET A 20 -20.36 -1.25 6.43
C MET A 20 -21.65 -1.26 5.61
N PRO A 21 -22.41 -2.38 5.63
CA PRO A 21 -23.66 -2.55 4.88
C PRO A 21 -24.85 -1.84 5.56
N PHE A 22 -24.62 -0.65 6.11
CA PHE A 22 -25.61 0.08 6.90
C PHE A 22 -26.00 1.39 6.21
N SER A 23 -27.21 1.87 6.51
CA SER A 23 -27.64 3.24 6.19
C SER A 23 -26.76 4.26 6.92
N LYS A 24 -26.71 5.50 6.43
CA LYS A 24 -25.87 6.57 7.02
C LYS A 24 -26.15 6.77 8.52
N GLU A 25 -27.40 6.63 8.94
CA GLU A 25 -27.85 6.79 10.33
C GLU A 25 -27.29 5.71 11.26
N ILE A 26 -27.22 4.46 10.80
CA ILE A 26 -26.73 3.32 11.61
C ILE A 26 -25.18 3.26 11.61
N ARG A 27 -24.52 3.81 10.58
CA ARG A 27 -23.03 3.81 10.49
C ARG A 27 -22.33 4.51 11.66
N THR A 28 -23.03 5.37 12.39
CA THR A 28 -22.51 6.06 13.59
C THR A 28 -22.73 5.27 14.87
N ASP A 29 -23.58 4.24 14.87
CA ASP A 29 -23.74 3.34 16.01
C ASP A 29 -22.57 2.36 16.04
N TYR A 30 -21.61 2.65 16.91
CA TYR A 30 -20.40 1.84 17.07
C TYR A 30 -20.73 0.39 17.46
N ASN A 31 -21.71 0.18 18.34
CA ASN A 31 -22.01 -1.14 18.88
C ASN A 31 -22.64 -2.05 17.84
N ILE A 32 -23.61 -1.53 17.07
CA ILE A 32 -24.26 -2.28 15.99
C ILE A 32 -23.24 -2.64 14.91
N VAL A 33 -22.45 -1.65 14.47
CA VAL A 33 -21.47 -1.87 13.39
C VAL A 33 -20.40 -2.84 13.82
N ASN A 34 -19.79 -2.64 14.99
CA ASN A 34 -18.73 -3.51 15.48
C ASN A 34 -19.24 -4.94 15.67
N LYS A 35 -20.44 -5.13 16.25
CA LYS A 35 -21.01 -6.47 16.43
C LYS A 35 -21.15 -7.24 15.11
N LEU A 36 -21.71 -6.62 14.06
CA LEU A 36 -21.81 -7.27 12.75
C LEU A 36 -20.43 -7.59 12.18
N GLN A 37 -19.50 -6.65 12.29
CA GLN A 37 -18.15 -6.82 11.76
C GLN A 37 -17.41 -7.97 12.46
N GLN A 38 -17.52 -8.11 13.78
CA GLN A 38 -16.94 -9.24 14.52
C GLN A 38 -17.58 -10.57 14.12
N GLN A 39 -18.91 -10.63 13.94
CA GLN A 39 -19.58 -11.82 13.43
C GLN A 39 -19.08 -12.22 12.03
N CYS A 40 -18.79 -11.26 11.16
CA CYS A 40 -18.14 -11.54 9.87
C CYS A 40 -16.75 -12.16 10.01
N ILE A 41 -15.98 -11.75 11.03
CA ILE A 41 -14.68 -12.36 11.33
C ILE A 41 -14.86 -13.81 11.81
N GLU A 42 -15.77 -14.04 12.75
CA GLU A 42 -16.06 -15.38 13.29
C GLU A 42 -16.54 -16.35 12.21
N GLU A 43 -17.47 -15.91 11.35
CA GLU A 43 -18.05 -16.71 10.26
C GLU A 43 -17.20 -16.72 8.98
N LYS A 44 -16.02 -16.05 9.01
CA LYS A 44 -15.06 -15.97 7.90
C LYS A 44 -15.68 -15.46 6.59
N ILE A 45 -16.57 -14.48 6.69
CA ILE A 45 -17.37 -13.97 5.59
C ILE A 45 -17.17 -12.47 5.42
N PHE A 46 -17.32 -11.99 4.20
CA PHE A 46 -17.47 -10.58 3.90
C PHE A 46 -18.47 -10.41 2.76
N GLY A 47 -19.17 -9.28 2.73
CA GLY A 47 -20.24 -9.07 1.76
C GLY A 47 -20.64 -7.63 1.55
N MET A 48 -21.55 -7.44 0.60
CA MET A 48 -22.19 -6.16 0.29
C MET A 48 -23.66 -6.35 -0.11
N GLY A 49 -24.34 -5.22 -0.27
CA GLY A 49 -25.64 -5.12 -0.93
C GLY A 49 -26.81 -4.92 0.02
N TRP A 50 -27.99 -4.79 -0.57
CA TRP A 50 -29.25 -4.69 0.14
C TRP A 50 -30.07 -5.95 -0.08
N GLY A 51 -30.56 -6.56 0.99
CA GLY A 51 -31.39 -7.74 0.90
C GLY A 51 -32.58 -7.57 -0.05
N VAL A 52 -32.70 -8.44 -1.06
CA VAL A 52 -33.90 -8.51 -1.92
C VAL A 52 -34.48 -9.92 -1.88
N SER A 53 -35.78 -10.03 -1.72
CA SER A 53 -36.45 -11.34 -1.68
C SER A 53 -36.46 -12.01 -3.06
N GLY A 54 -36.49 -13.35 -3.08
CA GLY A 54 -36.67 -14.17 -4.29
C GLY A 54 -35.41 -14.39 -5.15
N ILE A 55 -34.23 -14.36 -4.53
CA ILE A 55 -33.03 -15.04 -5.00
C ILE A 55 -32.70 -16.07 -3.91
N GLU A 56 -32.39 -17.31 -4.31
CA GLU A 56 -32.10 -18.37 -3.36
C GLU A 56 -30.71 -18.18 -2.73
N VAL A 57 -30.60 -18.42 -1.42
CA VAL A 57 -29.31 -18.39 -0.71
C VAL A 57 -28.36 -19.42 -1.32
N GLY A 58 -27.10 -19.03 -1.52
CA GLY A 58 -26.09 -19.86 -2.18
C GLY A 58 -26.05 -19.72 -3.70
N THR A 59 -26.96 -18.97 -4.31
CA THR A 59 -26.91 -18.67 -5.76
C THR A 59 -25.59 -17.99 -6.11
N GLU A 60 -24.86 -18.49 -7.10
CA GLU A 60 -23.62 -17.86 -7.55
C GLU A 60 -23.87 -16.53 -8.30
N MET A 61 -22.94 -15.59 -8.14
CA MET A 61 -23.02 -14.25 -8.72
C MET A 61 -22.70 -14.22 -10.23
N THR A 62 -23.48 -14.93 -11.04
CA THR A 62 -23.34 -14.91 -12.51
C THR A 62 -23.84 -13.60 -13.12
N GLN A 63 -23.48 -13.31 -14.37
CA GLN A 63 -24.00 -12.12 -15.07
C GLN A 63 -25.54 -12.10 -15.15
N GLN A 64 -26.17 -13.27 -15.29
CA GLN A 64 -27.63 -13.38 -15.32
C GLN A 64 -28.24 -12.98 -13.97
N TRP A 65 -27.69 -13.48 -12.86
CA TRP A 65 -28.19 -13.17 -11.52
C TRP A 65 -27.90 -11.73 -11.11
N VAL A 66 -26.78 -11.17 -11.56
CA VAL A 66 -26.47 -9.75 -11.40
C VAL A 66 -27.51 -8.87 -12.07
N LYS A 67 -27.91 -9.16 -13.32
CA LYS A 67 -28.99 -8.42 -14.01
C LYS A 67 -30.31 -8.52 -13.25
N LYS A 68 -30.71 -9.74 -12.87
CA LYS A 68 -31.95 -9.97 -12.10
C LYS A 68 -31.94 -9.27 -10.73
N TYR A 69 -30.79 -9.20 -10.06
CA TYR A 69 -30.63 -8.46 -8.82
C TYR A 69 -30.79 -6.95 -9.02
N ILE A 70 -30.20 -6.39 -10.09
CA ILE A 70 -30.36 -4.97 -10.45
C ILE A 70 -31.82 -4.64 -10.71
N GLU A 71 -32.52 -5.42 -11.54
CA GLU A 71 -33.95 -5.22 -11.84
C GLU A 71 -34.81 -5.21 -10.57
N LYS A 72 -34.50 -6.09 -9.61
CA LYS A 72 -35.19 -6.14 -8.32
C LYS A 72 -34.90 -4.92 -7.45
N CYS A 73 -33.65 -4.44 -7.42
CA CYS A 73 -33.29 -3.24 -6.70
C CYS A 73 -33.98 -1.99 -7.28
N ASP A 74 -34.02 -1.88 -8.61
CA ASP A 74 -34.69 -0.79 -9.33
C ASP A 74 -36.20 -0.76 -9.02
N ASN A 75 -36.86 -1.93 -9.05
CA ASN A 75 -38.28 -2.06 -8.67
C ASN A 75 -38.56 -1.69 -7.20
N GLN A 76 -37.58 -1.85 -6.31
CA GLN A 76 -37.67 -1.50 -4.89
C GLN A 76 -37.11 -0.10 -4.58
N GLN A 77 -36.74 0.67 -5.60
CA GLN A 77 -36.13 2.02 -5.46
C GLN A 77 -34.90 2.04 -4.52
N LYS A 78 -34.10 0.98 -4.54
CA LYS A 78 -32.87 0.87 -3.73
C LYS A 78 -31.68 1.45 -4.48
N ASP A 79 -30.94 2.34 -3.83
CA ASP A 79 -29.71 2.90 -4.40
C ASP A 79 -28.58 1.85 -4.41
N LEU A 80 -28.07 1.56 -5.61
CA LEU A 80 -27.12 0.48 -5.87
C LEU A 80 -25.92 0.98 -6.67
N SER A 81 -24.72 0.75 -6.11
CA SER A 81 -23.49 0.94 -6.87
C SER A 81 -23.26 -0.24 -7.82
N LYS A 82 -23.54 -0.02 -9.12
CA LYS A 82 -23.23 -0.99 -10.19
C LYS A 82 -21.73 -1.31 -10.26
N GLN A 83 -20.88 -0.33 -9.93
CA GLN A 83 -19.43 -0.53 -9.86
C GLN A 83 -19.03 -1.47 -8.72
N ALA A 84 -19.64 -1.32 -7.54
CA ALA A 84 -19.35 -2.20 -6.41
C ALA A 84 -19.81 -3.64 -6.69
N LEU A 85 -20.99 -3.79 -7.30
CA LEU A 85 -21.52 -5.09 -7.71
C LEU A 85 -20.58 -5.79 -8.70
N GLU A 86 -20.08 -5.07 -9.70
CA GLU A 86 -19.13 -5.59 -10.68
C GLU A 86 -17.76 -5.89 -10.07
N GLY A 87 -17.33 -5.14 -9.07
CA GLY A 87 -16.15 -5.44 -8.27
C GLY A 87 -16.29 -6.78 -7.55
N TYR A 88 -17.39 -6.98 -6.81
CA TYR A 88 -17.65 -8.23 -6.10
C TYR A 88 -17.71 -9.42 -7.06
N ARG A 89 -18.40 -9.28 -8.20
CA ARG A 89 -18.49 -10.34 -9.23
C ARG A 89 -17.14 -10.87 -9.71
N ARG A 90 -16.08 -10.05 -9.64
CA ARG A 90 -14.72 -10.40 -10.09
C ARG A 90 -13.87 -11.06 -9.02
N ILE A 91 -14.34 -11.10 -7.77
CA ILE A 91 -13.67 -11.82 -6.69
C ILE A 91 -13.71 -13.31 -7.01
N LYS A 92 -12.57 -13.99 -6.85
CA LYS A 92 -12.46 -15.44 -7.07
C LYS A 92 -11.55 -16.08 -6.03
N LYS A 93 -11.59 -17.40 -5.98
CA LYS A 93 -10.72 -18.20 -5.13
C LYS A 93 -9.24 -17.84 -5.33
N GLY A 94 -8.52 -17.72 -4.23
CA GLY A 94 -7.10 -17.34 -4.21
C GLY A 94 -6.82 -15.84 -4.18
N ASP A 95 -7.82 -14.99 -4.46
CA ASP A 95 -7.71 -13.55 -4.22
C ASP A 95 -7.52 -13.24 -2.73
N TYR A 96 -7.00 -12.05 -2.42
CA TYR A 96 -6.91 -11.57 -1.04
C TYR A 96 -7.85 -10.40 -0.81
N VAL A 97 -8.37 -10.33 0.41
CA VAL A 97 -9.24 -9.27 0.89
C VAL A 97 -8.60 -8.65 2.10
N ILE A 98 -8.61 -7.32 2.17
CA ILE A 98 -8.20 -6.56 3.35
C ILE A 98 -9.34 -5.63 3.78
N MET A 99 -9.57 -5.58 5.09
CA MET A 99 -10.53 -4.69 5.72
C MET A 99 -9.90 -4.03 6.95
N ARG A 100 -10.39 -2.83 7.28
CA ARG A 100 -10.18 -2.17 8.57
C ARG A 100 -11.54 -2.04 9.23
N LEU A 101 -11.69 -2.60 10.42
CA LEU A 101 -12.93 -2.55 11.17
C LEU A 101 -12.98 -1.32 12.09
N LYS A 102 -14.13 -1.08 12.73
CA LYS A 102 -14.35 0.08 13.61
C LYS A 102 -13.49 0.06 14.88
N ASP A 103 -13.04 -1.12 15.30
CA ASP A 103 -12.07 -1.34 16.38
C ASP A 103 -10.65 -0.87 16.02
N ASN A 104 -10.42 -0.37 14.80
CA ASN A 104 -9.12 -0.01 14.20
C ASN A 104 -8.18 -1.19 13.92
N HIS A 105 -8.67 -2.42 14.00
CA HIS A 105 -7.90 -3.59 13.61
C HIS A 105 -8.02 -3.82 12.09
N TYR A 106 -6.96 -4.37 11.52
CA TYR A 106 -6.91 -4.75 10.11
C TYR A 106 -6.99 -6.27 10.00
N TYR A 107 -7.75 -6.74 9.02
CA TYR A 107 -7.91 -8.16 8.77
C TYR A 107 -7.61 -8.46 7.32
N VAL A 108 -6.74 -9.44 7.09
CA VAL A 108 -6.41 -9.96 5.76
C VAL A 108 -6.89 -11.39 5.64
N GLY A 109 -7.63 -11.70 4.58
CA GLY A 109 -8.16 -13.03 4.32
C GLY A 109 -7.91 -13.46 2.89
N LYS A 110 -7.75 -14.77 2.69
CA LYS A 110 -7.62 -15.39 1.36
C LYS A 110 -8.94 -16.03 0.96
N VAL A 111 -9.47 -15.65 -0.19
CA VAL A 111 -10.79 -16.06 -0.67
C VAL A 111 -10.79 -17.56 -0.97
N GLN A 112 -11.75 -18.28 -0.39
CA GLN A 112 -11.89 -19.73 -0.50
C GLN A 112 -12.87 -20.14 -1.61
N SER A 113 -13.88 -19.31 -1.88
CA SER A 113 -14.96 -19.60 -2.84
C SER A 113 -14.61 -19.22 -4.26
N ASP A 114 -14.97 -20.05 -5.24
CA ASP A 114 -14.71 -19.79 -6.67
C ASP A 114 -15.45 -18.55 -7.19
N SER A 115 -16.61 -18.24 -6.62
CA SER A 115 -17.44 -17.08 -6.94
C SER A 115 -18.15 -16.59 -5.67
N PRO A 116 -18.49 -15.29 -5.54
CA PRO A 116 -19.41 -14.82 -4.52
C PRO A 116 -20.78 -15.47 -4.68
N THR A 117 -21.47 -15.64 -3.57
CA THR A 117 -22.80 -16.23 -3.50
C THR A 117 -23.81 -15.29 -2.86
N TYR A 118 -25.08 -15.53 -3.15
CA TYR A 118 -26.17 -14.80 -2.55
C TYR A 118 -26.33 -15.20 -1.08
N LEU A 119 -26.32 -14.23 -0.18
CA LEU A 119 -26.32 -14.46 1.27
C LEU A 119 -27.66 -14.13 1.92
N TYR A 120 -28.43 -13.20 1.35
CA TYR A 120 -29.54 -12.58 2.07
C TYR A 120 -30.58 -13.59 2.54
N LYS A 121 -30.80 -13.59 3.85
CA LYS A 121 -31.80 -14.40 4.54
C LYS A 121 -32.52 -13.52 5.54
N GLU A 122 -33.84 -13.45 5.42
CA GLU A 122 -34.68 -12.63 6.30
C GLU A 122 -34.65 -13.18 7.74
N ASN A 123 -34.54 -12.29 8.73
CA ASN A 123 -34.40 -12.59 10.16
C ASN A 123 -33.12 -13.35 10.57
N ASP A 124 -32.10 -13.35 9.71
CA ASP A 124 -30.76 -13.88 10.05
C ASP A 124 -29.84 -12.72 10.46
N ALA A 125 -29.39 -12.72 11.71
CA ALA A 125 -28.68 -11.58 12.32
C ALA A 125 -27.41 -11.14 11.57
N LEU A 126 -26.80 -12.02 10.78
CA LEU A 126 -25.64 -11.71 9.96
C LEU A 126 -26.04 -11.51 8.50
N CYS A 127 -26.77 -12.48 7.94
CA CYS A 127 -27.04 -12.54 6.51
C CYS A 127 -28.11 -11.54 6.06
N GLU A 128 -28.95 -11.00 6.95
CA GLU A 128 -29.94 -9.97 6.59
C GLU A 128 -29.29 -8.68 6.07
N HIS A 129 -28.02 -8.47 6.38
CA HIS A 129 -27.26 -7.29 5.98
C HIS A 129 -26.53 -7.43 4.64
N PHE A 130 -26.48 -8.62 4.03
CA PHE A 130 -25.69 -8.86 2.83
C PHE A 130 -26.51 -9.52 1.73
N SER A 131 -26.43 -8.97 0.52
CA SER A 131 -26.97 -9.65 -0.67
C SER A 131 -25.97 -10.63 -1.24
N TRP A 132 -24.72 -10.19 -1.41
CA TRP A 132 -23.66 -10.94 -2.08
C TRP A 132 -22.43 -10.96 -1.18
N GLY A 133 -21.76 -12.10 -1.09
CA GLY A 133 -20.51 -12.18 -0.37
C GLY A 133 -19.76 -13.47 -0.62
N ALA A 134 -18.60 -13.58 -0.01
CA ALA A 134 -17.67 -14.69 -0.18
C ALA A 134 -17.05 -15.07 1.16
N LYS A 135 -16.52 -16.30 1.21
CA LYS A 135 -15.82 -16.82 2.39
C LYS A 135 -14.31 -16.74 2.20
N VAL A 136 -13.60 -16.55 3.30
CA VAL A 136 -12.15 -16.67 3.37
C VAL A 136 -11.74 -17.91 4.15
N GLU A 137 -10.54 -18.42 3.90
CA GLU A 137 -9.99 -19.58 4.62
C GLU A 137 -9.87 -19.27 6.13
N ARG A 138 -9.43 -18.05 6.44
CA ARG A 138 -9.31 -17.44 7.76
C ARG A 138 -9.06 -15.94 7.62
N TRP A 139 -9.21 -15.24 8.73
CA TRP A 139 -8.71 -13.89 8.90
C TRP A 139 -7.39 -13.91 9.66
N VAL A 140 -6.45 -13.09 9.19
CA VAL A 140 -5.23 -12.73 9.91
C VAL A 140 -5.43 -11.32 10.44
N GLU A 141 -5.37 -11.16 11.76
CA GLU A 141 -5.63 -9.91 12.46
C GLU A 141 -4.32 -9.13 12.74
N TYR A 142 -4.43 -7.81 12.63
CA TYR A 142 -3.41 -6.83 12.99
C TYR A 142 -4.07 -5.75 13.86
N THR A 143 -3.67 -5.67 15.13
CA THR A 143 -4.36 -4.87 16.16
C THR A 143 -3.98 -3.38 16.16
N GLY A 144 -3.07 -2.95 15.30
CA GLY A 144 -2.54 -1.58 15.30
C GLY A 144 -1.92 -1.18 13.97
N GLU A 145 -1.90 0.14 13.72
CA GLU A 145 -1.29 0.71 12.51
C GLU A 145 0.23 0.46 12.48
N ASP A 146 0.88 0.31 13.63
CA ASP A 146 2.30 -0.02 13.80
C ASP A 146 2.67 -1.46 13.39
N MET A 147 1.68 -2.31 13.11
CA MET A 147 1.88 -3.68 12.62
C MET A 147 1.56 -3.83 11.13
N VAL A 148 1.10 -2.78 10.47
CA VAL A 148 0.64 -2.79 9.08
C VAL A 148 1.59 -1.93 8.24
N PRO A 149 1.96 -2.37 7.02
CA PRO A 149 2.76 -1.54 6.12
C PRO A 149 2.13 -0.16 5.91
N SER A 150 2.93 0.90 5.98
CA SER A 150 2.47 2.30 5.94
C SER A 150 1.64 2.64 4.70
N GLU A 151 2.02 2.12 3.53
CA GLU A 151 1.26 2.30 2.29
C GLU A 151 -0.15 1.73 2.39
N ILE A 152 -0.37 0.67 3.17
CA ILE A 152 -1.68 0.08 3.39
C ILE A 152 -2.48 0.93 4.37
N VAL A 153 -1.86 1.42 5.46
CA VAL A 153 -2.49 2.34 6.40
C VAL A 153 -3.03 3.57 5.66
N GLY A 154 -2.22 4.21 4.81
CA GLY A 154 -2.60 5.39 4.03
C GLY A 154 -3.80 5.20 3.10
N ARG A 155 -4.07 3.96 2.63
CA ARG A 155 -5.26 3.65 1.81
C ARG A 155 -6.55 3.66 2.63
N PHE A 156 -6.48 3.26 3.88
CA PHE A 156 -7.63 3.27 4.81
C PHE A 156 -7.84 4.64 5.49
N SER A 157 -6.89 5.57 5.41
CA SER A 157 -7.03 6.92 5.97
C SER A 157 -7.75 7.93 5.05
N GLN A 158 -8.32 7.48 3.92
CA GLN A 158 -9.03 8.34 2.99
C GLN A 158 -10.40 8.79 3.54
N ARG A 159 -10.81 10.04 3.28
CA ARG A 159 -12.10 10.55 3.80
C ARG A 159 -13.34 9.87 3.22
N MET A 160 -13.23 9.33 2.01
CA MET A 160 -14.32 8.60 1.35
C MET A 160 -13.83 7.24 0.89
N HIS A 161 -14.58 6.20 1.27
CA HIS A 161 -14.31 4.83 0.86
C HIS A 161 -15.43 4.32 -0.05
N GLN A 162 -15.02 3.67 -1.14
CA GLN A 162 -15.90 2.81 -1.90
C GLN A 162 -16.13 1.51 -1.13
N THR A 163 -17.30 0.88 -1.29
CA THR A 163 -17.63 -0.41 -0.65
C THR A 163 -16.60 -1.50 -0.96
N ILE A 164 -16.08 -1.48 -2.19
CA ILE A 164 -15.00 -2.35 -2.67
C ILE A 164 -14.08 -1.54 -3.57
N GLN A 165 -12.78 -1.76 -3.43
CA GLN A 165 -11.78 -1.19 -4.31
C GLN A 165 -10.69 -2.22 -4.60
N LYS A 166 -10.33 -2.36 -5.88
CA LYS A 166 -9.14 -3.14 -6.26
C LYS A 166 -7.87 -2.36 -5.88
N ILE A 167 -6.93 -3.03 -5.22
CA ILE A 167 -5.56 -2.52 -5.05
C ILE A 167 -4.78 -2.88 -6.31
N ALA A 168 -4.50 -1.86 -7.12
CA ALA A 168 -3.77 -2.00 -8.38
C ALA A 168 -2.24 -1.97 -8.24
N PRO A 169 -1.62 -1.08 -7.42
CA PRO A 169 -0.16 -0.98 -7.34
C PRO A 169 0.48 -2.28 -6.84
N TYR A 170 1.45 -2.80 -7.58
CA TYR A 170 2.09 -4.10 -7.31
C TYR A 170 2.70 -4.17 -5.89
N ARG A 171 3.41 -3.11 -5.45
CA ARG A 171 4.04 -3.03 -4.12
C ARG A 171 3.01 -3.23 -3.01
N GLN A 172 1.85 -2.57 -3.11
CA GLN A 172 0.76 -2.73 -2.14
C GLN A 172 0.15 -4.14 -2.22
N ARG A 173 0.02 -4.70 -3.43
CA ARG A 173 -0.48 -6.07 -3.60
C ARG A 173 0.44 -7.08 -2.91
N LEU A 174 1.75 -7.00 -3.14
CA LEU A 174 2.75 -7.85 -2.52
C LEU A 174 2.78 -7.70 -1.00
N LEU A 175 2.68 -6.47 -0.47
CA LEU A 175 2.60 -6.23 0.97
C LEU A 175 1.36 -6.89 1.61
N VAL A 176 0.18 -6.80 0.99
CA VAL A 176 -1.03 -7.49 1.50
C VAL A 176 -0.90 -9.01 1.44
N ILE A 177 -0.31 -9.55 0.36
CA ILE A 177 -0.02 -10.98 0.27
C ILE A 177 0.94 -11.39 1.39
N ALA A 178 2.00 -10.62 1.64
CA ALA A 178 2.94 -10.85 2.71
C ALA A 178 2.27 -10.81 4.09
N MET A 179 1.34 -9.88 4.32
CA MET A 179 0.57 -9.82 5.58
C MET A 179 -0.16 -11.14 5.85
N TYR A 180 -0.81 -11.73 4.84
CA TYR A 180 -1.44 -13.04 5.03
C TYR A 180 -0.40 -14.15 5.18
N GLU A 181 0.47 -14.32 4.19
CA GLU A 181 1.36 -15.48 4.04
C GLU A 181 2.44 -15.54 5.14
N ASN A 182 2.88 -14.40 5.70
CA ASN A 182 3.86 -14.42 6.79
C ASN A 182 3.29 -14.94 8.11
N LYS A 183 1.97 -14.86 8.31
CA LYS A 183 1.28 -15.39 9.50
C LYS A 183 0.82 -16.84 9.32
N ILE A 184 1.18 -17.49 8.21
CA ILE A 184 0.93 -18.91 7.97
C ILE A 184 2.23 -19.72 8.04
N SER A 185 2.11 -21.01 8.38
CA SER A 185 3.27 -21.90 8.48
C SER A 185 3.95 -22.04 7.12
N LYS A 186 5.28 -22.15 7.12
CA LYS A 186 6.09 -22.11 5.88
C LYS A 186 5.66 -23.16 4.86
N GLU A 187 5.21 -24.33 5.31
CA GLU A 187 4.78 -25.45 4.48
C GLU A 187 3.45 -25.18 3.76
N LYS A 188 2.63 -24.26 4.29
CA LYS A 188 1.34 -23.87 3.72
C LYS A 188 1.42 -22.60 2.87
N ARG A 189 2.60 -21.97 2.82
CA ARG A 189 2.80 -20.74 2.05
C ARG A 189 2.71 -21.03 0.56
N ILE A 190 1.87 -20.27 -0.12
CA ILE A 190 1.87 -20.22 -1.58
C ILE A 190 2.93 -19.22 -2.06
N TYR A 191 3.08 -18.12 -1.31
CA TYR A 191 4.02 -17.06 -1.65
C TYR A 191 5.03 -16.85 -0.54
N ASN A 192 6.29 -16.70 -0.93
CA ASN A 192 7.34 -16.21 -0.05
C ASN A 192 7.77 -14.84 -0.54
N ILE A 193 7.05 -13.80 -0.11
CA ILE A 193 7.32 -12.41 -0.49
C ILE A 193 8.54 -11.93 0.32
N PRO A 194 9.64 -11.51 -0.32
CA PRO A 194 10.75 -10.88 0.37
C PRO A 194 10.31 -9.62 1.09
N LYS A 195 11.01 -9.26 2.17
CA LYS A 195 10.85 -7.93 2.76
C LYS A 195 11.19 -6.87 1.72
N LEU A 196 10.49 -5.75 1.81
CA LEU A 196 10.74 -4.63 0.94
C LEU A 196 12.06 -3.96 1.32
N HIS A 197 13.00 -3.95 0.39
CA HIS A 197 14.23 -3.22 0.49
C HIS A 197 13.96 -1.71 0.48
N VAL A 198 14.32 -1.05 1.57
CA VAL A 198 14.13 0.39 1.73
C VAL A 198 15.36 1.13 1.22
N THR A 199 15.13 2.02 0.25
CA THR A 199 16.15 2.83 -0.41
C THR A 199 15.87 4.31 -0.20
N ILE A 200 16.84 5.14 -0.57
CA ILE A 200 16.70 6.60 -0.57
C ILE A 200 15.54 7.09 -1.46
N ASP A 201 15.19 6.33 -2.50
CA ASP A 201 14.14 6.70 -3.44
C ASP A 201 12.75 6.27 -2.96
N ASN A 202 12.67 5.35 -1.99
CA ASN A 202 11.40 4.75 -1.59
C ASN A 202 11.05 4.88 -0.10
N PHE A 203 11.99 5.32 0.76
CA PHE A 203 11.79 5.33 2.21
C PHE A 203 10.59 6.17 2.67
N VAL A 204 10.34 7.31 2.02
CA VAL A 204 9.22 8.19 2.38
C VAL A 204 7.87 7.48 2.19
N ARG A 205 7.77 6.59 1.19
CA ARG A 205 6.59 5.77 0.96
C ARG A 205 6.51 4.58 1.92
N SER A 206 7.63 4.20 2.54
CA SER A 206 7.71 3.18 3.57
C SER A 206 7.34 3.70 4.96
N LEU A 207 7.25 5.02 5.14
CA LEU A 207 6.85 5.67 6.39
C LEU A 207 5.40 6.17 6.36
N THR A 208 4.69 6.00 7.47
CA THR A 208 3.43 6.73 7.73
C THR A 208 3.70 8.24 7.88
N TYR A 209 2.64 9.05 7.88
CA TYR A 209 2.79 10.49 8.07
C TYR A 209 3.39 10.82 9.45
N SER A 210 3.02 10.06 10.49
CA SER A 210 3.54 10.23 11.84
C SER A 210 5.00 9.80 11.93
N GLU A 211 5.37 8.64 11.40
CA GLU A 211 6.78 8.20 11.39
C GLU A 211 7.67 9.16 10.60
N LEU A 212 7.16 9.78 9.52
CA LEU A 212 7.90 10.81 8.78
C LEU A 212 8.06 12.10 9.59
N GLU A 213 7.03 12.51 10.34
CA GLU A 213 7.10 13.65 11.26
C GLU A 213 8.12 13.38 12.39
N ASP A 214 8.12 12.17 12.96
CA ASP A 214 9.08 11.73 13.98
C ASP A 214 10.51 11.72 13.43
N LEU A 215 10.72 11.21 12.22
CA LEU A 215 12.03 11.21 11.57
C LEU A 215 12.59 12.62 11.34
N VAL A 216 11.72 13.57 10.99
CA VAL A 216 12.10 15.00 10.91
C VAL A 216 12.40 15.58 12.29
N ALA A 217 11.67 15.17 13.33
CA ALA A 217 11.95 15.57 14.70
C ALA A 217 13.34 15.08 15.14
N ASP A 218 13.69 13.83 14.83
CA ASP A 218 15.01 13.25 15.12
C ASP A 218 16.13 13.98 14.35
N TYR A 219 15.90 14.33 13.09
CA TYR A 219 16.84 15.17 12.34
C TYR A 219 17.07 16.50 13.06
N ILE A 220 16.01 17.21 13.47
CA ILE A 220 16.13 18.49 14.16
C ILE A 220 16.82 18.33 15.52
N ASP A 221 16.49 17.29 16.29
CA ASP A 221 17.13 17.01 17.57
C ASP A 221 18.63 16.74 17.37
N SER A 222 19.02 15.94 16.37
CA SER A 222 20.42 15.66 16.07
C SER A 222 21.25 16.92 15.79
N LYS A 223 20.62 17.99 15.27
CA LYS A 223 21.27 19.27 14.99
C LYS A 223 21.28 20.23 16.18
N HIS A 224 20.29 20.15 17.06
CA HIS A 224 20.02 21.21 18.04
C HIS A 224 19.96 20.76 19.50
N ASN A 225 20.08 19.46 19.78
CA ASN A 225 20.02 18.95 21.15
C ASN A 225 21.16 19.49 22.04
N CYS A 226 22.35 19.69 21.47
CA CYS A 226 23.52 20.26 22.14
C CYS A 226 23.35 21.76 22.44
N GLU A 227 22.45 22.42 21.72
CA GLU A 227 22.10 23.83 21.91
C GLU A 227 20.99 24.03 22.97
N GLY A 228 20.52 22.94 23.58
CA GLY A 228 19.51 22.92 24.64
C GLY A 228 18.07 22.89 24.15
N TYR A 229 17.84 22.70 22.84
CA TYR A 229 16.49 22.52 22.30
C TYR A 229 15.89 21.18 22.70
N ARG A 230 14.59 21.19 22.98
CA ARG A 230 13.79 20.00 23.28
C ARG A 230 12.45 20.06 22.57
N LEU A 231 12.02 18.93 22.02
CA LEU A 231 10.68 18.77 21.44
C LEU A 231 9.60 19.05 22.50
N ARG A 232 8.54 19.76 22.11
CA ARG A 232 7.36 20.02 22.96
C ARG A 232 6.10 19.40 22.34
N PRO A 233 5.76 18.15 22.72
CA PRO A 233 4.60 17.45 22.16
C PRO A 233 3.26 18.16 22.38
N SER A 234 3.13 18.92 23.48
CA SER A 234 1.92 19.69 23.77
C SER A 234 1.64 20.84 22.78
N THR A 235 2.58 21.12 21.87
CA THR A 235 2.43 22.14 20.82
C THR A 235 2.04 21.54 19.47
N CYS A 236 1.93 20.21 19.36
CA CYS A 236 1.53 19.53 18.12
C CYS A 236 0.09 19.91 17.73
N LYS A 237 -0.07 20.38 16.49
CA LYS A 237 -1.28 20.46 15.62
C LYS A 237 -2.69 20.77 16.19
N ASN A 238 -2.85 21.26 17.41
CA ASN A 238 -4.16 21.69 17.95
C ASN A 238 -4.36 23.22 17.99
N SER A 239 -3.33 24.03 17.71
CA SER A 239 -3.43 25.50 17.76
C SER A 239 -2.81 26.27 16.59
N GLN A 240 -2.05 25.62 15.69
CA GLN A 240 -1.39 26.28 14.55
C GLN A 240 -1.46 25.44 13.26
N GLN A 241 -2.39 25.77 12.36
CA GLN A 241 -2.58 25.03 11.10
C GLN A 241 -1.37 25.03 10.15
N LYS A 242 -0.41 25.95 10.35
CA LYS A 242 0.78 26.10 9.50
C LYS A 242 1.96 25.22 9.90
N TYR A 243 1.99 24.67 11.12
CA TYR A 243 3.19 24.03 11.69
C TYR A 243 2.87 22.68 12.30
N GLU A 244 3.86 21.77 12.29
CA GLU A 244 3.67 20.41 12.80
C GLU A 244 3.94 20.32 14.31
N PHE A 245 5.16 20.66 14.72
CA PHE A 245 5.60 20.65 16.13
C PHE A 245 6.71 21.68 16.37
N ARG A 246 7.01 21.94 17.65
CA ARG A 246 8.03 22.93 18.05
C ARG A 246 9.10 22.34 18.96
N PHE A 247 10.32 22.80 18.74
CA PHE A 247 11.45 22.67 19.66
C PHE A 247 11.67 23.98 20.40
N VAL A 248 11.88 23.92 21.71
CA VAL A 248 12.09 25.12 22.54
C VAL A 248 13.34 25.00 23.39
N ALA A 249 14.01 26.13 23.60
CA ALA A 249 15.16 26.26 24.49
C ALA A 249 15.01 27.53 25.35
N LYS A 250 15.62 27.53 26.55
CA LYS A 250 15.52 28.67 27.48
C LYS A 250 16.21 29.90 26.88
N GLY A 251 15.47 31.00 26.75
CA GLY A 251 16.00 32.29 26.28
C GLY A 251 16.27 32.37 24.78
N LYS A 252 15.80 31.39 23.99
CA LYS A 252 15.93 31.36 22.53
C LYS A 252 14.57 31.38 21.84
N LYS A 253 14.55 31.77 20.56
CA LYS A 253 13.35 31.63 19.73
C LYS A 253 13.10 30.14 19.44
N PRO A 254 11.85 29.70 19.29
CA PRO A 254 11.53 28.31 18.98
C PRO A 254 12.03 27.91 17.58
N ILE A 255 12.23 26.61 17.39
CA ILE A 255 12.41 25.98 16.08
C ILE A 255 11.12 25.24 15.74
N THR A 256 10.72 25.24 14.48
CA THR A 256 9.51 24.55 14.01
C THR A 256 9.77 23.86 12.68
N CYS A 257 8.78 23.09 12.19
CA CYS A 257 8.86 22.46 10.89
C CYS A 257 7.51 22.41 10.16
N GLN A 258 7.59 22.15 8.87
CA GLN A 258 6.49 21.78 8.00
C GLN A 258 6.88 20.54 7.20
N VAL A 259 6.09 19.47 7.36
CA VAL A 259 6.35 18.15 6.77
C VAL A 259 5.17 17.76 5.89
N LYS A 260 5.45 17.33 4.66
CA LYS A 260 4.41 16.82 3.75
C LYS A 260 4.93 15.58 3.02
N ASN A 261 4.22 14.46 3.13
CA ASN A 261 4.59 13.25 2.40
C ASN A 261 4.33 13.39 0.88
N GLN A 262 3.09 13.74 0.48
CA GLN A 262 2.65 13.74 -0.93
C GLN A 262 2.05 15.09 -1.40
N ARG A 263 2.42 16.21 -0.78
CA ARG A 263 1.93 17.54 -1.13
C ARG A 263 3.04 18.56 -1.08
N ASP A 264 3.03 19.50 -2.00
CA ASP A 264 4.01 20.57 -2.01
C ASP A 264 3.83 21.53 -0.84
N ILE A 265 4.93 22.18 -0.47
CA ILE A 265 4.97 23.22 0.55
C ILE A 265 5.28 24.55 -0.12
N GLU A 266 4.40 25.52 0.10
CA GLU A 266 4.61 26.90 -0.35
C GLU A 266 5.53 27.64 0.64
N ILE A 267 6.86 27.48 0.49
CA ILE A 267 7.88 28.07 1.38
C ILE A 267 7.76 29.61 1.44
N GLY A 268 7.31 30.25 0.35
CA GLY A 268 7.12 31.71 0.31
C GLY A 268 6.22 32.25 1.43
N ASN A 269 5.27 31.45 1.93
CA ASN A 269 4.33 31.85 2.99
C ASN A 269 4.98 31.96 4.39
N TYR A 270 6.27 31.67 4.50
CA TYR A 270 7.04 31.63 5.75
C TYR A 270 8.19 32.63 5.78
N VAL A 271 8.43 33.37 4.67
CA VAL A 271 9.56 34.31 4.55
C VAL A 271 9.51 35.42 5.59
N ASP A 272 8.30 35.90 5.91
CA ASP A 272 8.09 36.99 6.86
C ASP A 272 7.90 36.50 8.31
N ASP A 273 7.96 35.18 8.55
CA ASP A 273 7.76 34.63 9.89
C ASP A 273 9.04 34.73 10.73
N THR A 274 9.13 35.82 11.50
CA THR A 274 10.29 36.13 12.34
C THR A 274 10.17 35.58 13.78
N GLU A 275 9.09 34.85 14.10
CA GLU A 275 8.86 34.31 15.45
C GLU A 275 9.81 33.14 15.77
N TYR A 276 10.36 32.50 14.74
CA TYR A 276 11.20 31.31 14.87
C TYR A 276 12.68 31.60 14.65
N GLU A 277 13.52 30.84 15.33
CA GLU A 277 14.97 30.79 15.04
C GLU A 277 15.22 30.03 13.73
N ARG A 278 14.44 28.97 13.52
CA ARG A 278 14.50 28.15 12.31
C ARG A 278 13.17 27.50 11.99
N ILE A 279 12.89 27.36 10.69
CA ILE A 279 11.75 26.66 10.13
C ILE A 279 12.31 25.62 9.16
N TYR A 280 12.12 24.36 9.51
CA TYR A 280 12.53 23.22 8.71
C TYR A 280 11.42 22.78 7.74
N PHE A 281 11.79 22.46 6.51
CA PHE A 281 10.86 22.00 5.48
C PHE A 281 11.29 20.66 4.93
N PHE A 282 10.36 19.72 4.86
CA PHE A 282 10.56 18.46 4.14
C PHE A 282 9.32 18.10 3.33
N CYS A 283 9.52 17.78 2.06
CA CYS A 283 8.48 17.26 1.17
C CYS A 283 8.95 15.94 0.54
N GLY A 284 8.14 14.90 0.67
CA GLY A 284 8.43 13.58 0.09
C GLY A 284 8.43 13.53 -1.43
N LYS A 285 8.05 14.61 -2.11
CA LYS A 285 8.13 14.76 -3.58
C LYS A 285 9.43 15.40 -4.06
N TRP A 286 10.19 16.04 -3.17
CA TRP A 286 11.39 16.75 -3.59
C TRP A 286 12.53 15.76 -3.68
N ASP A 287 13.09 15.63 -4.89
CA ASP A 287 14.38 15.00 -5.08
C ASP A 287 15.53 15.93 -4.67
N GLN A 288 16.75 15.40 -4.70
CA GLN A 288 17.95 16.15 -4.30
C GLN A 288 18.15 17.42 -5.14
N GLU A 289 17.94 17.36 -6.45
CA GLU A 289 18.08 18.51 -7.36
C GLU A 289 17.06 19.62 -7.04
N THR A 290 15.82 19.24 -6.74
CA THR A 290 14.76 20.17 -6.33
C THR A 290 15.12 20.87 -5.03
N VAL A 291 15.64 20.13 -4.05
CA VAL A 291 16.08 20.71 -2.77
C VAL A 291 17.21 21.71 -2.98
N GLU A 292 18.20 21.41 -3.83
CA GLU A 292 19.30 22.33 -4.13
C GLU A 292 18.81 23.63 -4.76
N LYS A 293 17.88 23.57 -5.73
CA LYS A 293 17.24 24.75 -6.32
C LYS A 293 16.47 25.58 -5.28
N LEU A 294 15.74 24.93 -4.38
CA LEU A 294 15.00 25.61 -3.32
C LEU A 294 15.93 26.29 -2.31
N ARG A 295 17.02 25.62 -1.92
CA ARG A 295 18.05 26.21 -1.04
C ARG A 295 18.67 27.44 -1.66
N GLU A 296 19.03 27.40 -2.94
CA GLU A 296 19.58 28.56 -3.65
C GLU A 296 18.56 29.71 -3.73
N ARG A 297 17.28 29.40 -4.02
CA ARG A 297 16.21 30.40 -4.07
C ARG A 297 16.01 31.12 -2.74
N TYR A 298 16.09 30.41 -1.61
CA TYR A 298 15.85 30.94 -0.27
C TYR A 298 17.12 31.21 0.54
N LYS A 299 18.30 31.27 -0.12
CA LYS A 299 19.60 31.48 0.56
C LYS A 299 19.69 32.75 1.39
N ASN A 300 18.91 33.78 1.02
CA ASN A 300 18.85 35.06 1.73
C ASN A 300 17.88 35.05 2.92
N ASN A 301 17.23 33.91 3.20
CA ASN A 301 16.31 33.73 4.32
C ASN A 301 16.90 32.68 5.30
N PRO A 302 17.87 33.04 6.15
CA PRO A 302 18.66 32.09 6.93
C PRO A 302 17.85 31.29 7.97
N GLN A 303 16.66 31.78 8.33
CA GLN A 303 15.72 31.06 9.20
C GLN A 303 15.03 29.88 8.50
N LEU A 304 15.05 29.80 7.17
CA LEU A 304 14.39 28.74 6.40
C LEU A 304 15.42 27.67 6.04
N TYR A 305 15.13 26.42 6.34
CA TYR A 305 16.00 25.31 5.97
C TYR A 305 15.19 24.19 5.31
N ILE A 306 15.58 23.83 4.08
CA ILE A 306 14.97 22.73 3.34
C ILE A 306 15.82 21.49 3.59
N ILE A 307 15.28 20.46 4.24
CA ILE A 307 15.96 19.17 4.50
C ILE A 307 16.01 18.37 3.19
N SER A 308 17.14 17.77 2.87
CA SER A 308 17.25 16.91 1.68
C SER A 308 16.86 15.45 1.96
N PRO A 309 16.40 14.69 0.96
CA PRO A 309 16.12 13.27 1.12
C PRO A 309 17.32 12.48 1.65
N ASN A 310 18.53 12.81 1.20
CA ASN A 310 19.76 12.15 1.66
C ASN A 310 20.00 12.36 3.14
N GLU A 311 19.87 13.61 3.60
CA GLU A 311 20.04 13.91 5.02
C GLU A 311 19.03 13.18 5.89
N LEU A 312 17.78 13.09 5.44
CA LEU A 312 16.73 12.42 6.19
C LEU A 312 16.87 10.90 6.14
N PHE A 313 17.33 10.35 5.01
CA PHE A 313 17.61 8.93 4.86
C PHE A 313 18.82 8.47 5.69
N ASP A 314 19.82 9.32 5.88
CA ASP A 314 20.93 9.04 6.79
C ASP A 314 20.47 9.00 8.25
N ILE A 315 19.62 9.95 8.68
CA ILE A 315 18.98 9.87 10.00
C ILE A 315 18.16 8.58 10.13
N LEU A 316 17.41 8.21 9.09
CA LEU A 316 16.60 7.00 9.12
C LEU A 316 17.45 5.80 9.54
N LYS A 317 18.61 5.57 8.91
CA LYS A 317 19.51 4.45 9.23
C LYS A 317 19.95 4.38 10.70
N ASP A 318 20.00 5.52 11.37
CA ASP A 318 20.47 5.65 12.75
C ASP A 318 19.32 5.72 13.78
N THR A 319 18.06 5.79 13.33
CA THR A 319 16.88 6.03 14.16
C THR A 319 16.20 4.73 14.63
N TYR A 320 15.50 4.80 15.77
CA TYR A 320 14.78 3.68 16.42
C TYR A 320 13.45 3.27 15.74
N VAL A 321 13.07 3.92 14.64
CA VAL A 321 11.80 3.67 13.91
C VAL A 321 11.68 2.19 13.47
N PHE A 322 12.80 1.47 13.36
CA PHE A 322 12.85 0.05 13.01
C PHE A 322 12.32 -0.92 14.06
N GLU A 323 12.08 -0.46 15.29
CA GLU A 323 11.49 -1.33 16.31
C GLU A 323 9.97 -1.45 16.23
N SER A 324 9.33 -0.71 15.31
CA SER A 324 7.92 -0.98 14.99
C SER A 324 7.78 -2.38 14.39
N ARG A 325 6.71 -3.10 14.77
CA ARG A 325 6.49 -4.48 14.30
C ARG A 325 6.33 -4.54 12.78
N ALA A 326 5.76 -3.51 12.15
CA ALA A 326 5.66 -3.43 10.70
C ALA A 326 7.04 -3.37 10.04
N TRP A 327 7.98 -2.57 10.59
CA TRP A 327 9.37 -2.52 10.12
C TRP A 327 10.06 -3.86 10.25
N MET A 328 9.90 -4.53 11.38
CA MET A 328 10.46 -5.86 11.58
C MET A 328 9.88 -6.94 10.65
N ASP A 329 8.60 -6.85 10.28
CA ASP A 329 7.92 -7.90 9.50
C ASP A 329 8.02 -7.68 7.97
N PHE A 330 8.10 -6.43 7.50
CA PHE A 330 7.89 -6.10 6.08
C PHE A 330 8.99 -5.30 5.38
N TYR A 331 9.87 -4.63 6.13
CA TYR A 331 10.88 -3.73 5.57
C TYR A 331 12.30 -4.19 5.92
N ASP A 332 13.26 -3.87 5.04
CA ASP A 332 14.68 -4.21 5.22
C ASP A 332 15.59 -3.12 4.62
N LEU A 333 16.36 -2.43 5.46
CA LEU A 333 17.32 -1.42 4.99
C LEU A 333 18.63 -2.02 4.50
N ASP A 334 19.01 -3.18 5.03
CA ASP A 334 20.33 -3.79 4.82
C ASP A 334 20.27 -4.92 3.78
N ALA A 335 19.13 -5.09 3.11
CA ALA A 335 18.96 -6.15 2.13
C ALA A 335 20.04 -6.07 1.04
N SER A 336 20.77 -7.18 0.87
CA SER A 336 21.69 -7.34 -0.25
C SER A 336 20.92 -7.67 -1.51
N VAL A 337 20.53 -6.64 -2.25
CA VAL A 337 19.82 -6.74 -3.53
C VAL A 337 20.79 -6.59 -4.71
N ILE A 338 20.47 -7.25 -5.82
CA ILE A 338 21.27 -7.15 -7.04
C ILE A 338 20.79 -5.92 -7.80
N MET A 339 21.71 -5.00 -8.08
CA MET A 339 21.39 -3.82 -8.87
C MET A 339 21.15 -4.22 -10.34
N PRO A 340 20.27 -3.53 -11.07
CA PRO A 340 19.90 -3.88 -12.44
C PRO A 340 21.09 -4.05 -13.40
N ASP A 341 22.12 -3.23 -13.26
CA ASP A 341 23.36 -3.25 -14.05
C ASP A 341 24.24 -4.48 -13.80
N LYS A 342 24.01 -5.20 -12.70
CA LYS A 342 24.72 -6.42 -12.32
C LYS A 342 23.97 -7.70 -12.72
N LEU A 343 22.76 -7.59 -13.27
CA LEU A 343 22.02 -8.76 -13.75
C LEU A 343 22.67 -9.32 -15.02
N PHE A 344 22.75 -10.65 -15.11
CA PHE A 344 23.24 -11.31 -16.31
C PHE A 344 22.20 -11.24 -17.44
N LEU A 345 22.30 -10.21 -18.27
CA LEU A 345 21.39 -9.92 -19.40
C LEU A 345 22.05 -10.11 -20.77
N GLU A 346 23.14 -10.86 -20.84
CA GLU A 346 23.79 -11.18 -22.12
C GLU A 346 22.83 -11.93 -23.05
N GLY A 347 22.76 -11.52 -24.33
CA GLY A 347 21.83 -12.09 -25.31
C GLY A 347 20.40 -11.53 -25.24
N TYR A 348 20.15 -10.54 -24.39
CA TYR A 348 18.94 -9.71 -24.43
C TYR A 348 19.26 -8.34 -25.05
N ASN A 349 18.29 -7.75 -25.73
CA ASN A 349 18.43 -6.45 -26.38
C ASN A 349 17.92 -5.34 -25.46
N LYS A 350 18.81 -4.45 -25.02
CA LYS A 350 18.36 -3.24 -24.32
C LYS A 350 17.67 -2.30 -25.31
N VAL A 351 16.47 -1.86 -24.98
CA VAL A 351 15.76 -0.81 -25.71
C VAL A 351 15.57 0.41 -24.81
N GLU A 352 15.47 1.60 -25.41
CA GLU A 352 15.39 2.87 -24.66
C GLU A 352 13.98 3.17 -24.15
N ASP A 353 12.94 2.71 -24.84
CA ASP A 353 11.54 2.93 -24.48
C ASP A 353 10.83 1.58 -24.32
N VAL A 354 10.04 1.45 -23.25
CA VAL A 354 9.17 0.30 -22.97
C VAL A 354 8.23 0.04 -24.14
N LYS A 355 7.78 1.09 -24.84
CA LYS A 355 6.95 0.97 -26.05
C LYS A 355 7.71 0.38 -27.24
N ALA A 356 9.03 0.46 -27.24
CA ALA A 356 9.90 -0.11 -28.26
C ALA A 356 10.24 -1.59 -28.01
N VAL A 357 9.86 -2.15 -26.86
CA VAL A 357 9.93 -3.60 -26.61
C VAL A 357 8.99 -4.32 -27.58
N LYS A 358 9.57 -5.03 -28.55
CA LYS A 358 8.84 -5.72 -29.63
C LYS A 358 8.87 -7.23 -29.45
N THR A 359 9.93 -7.76 -28.85
CA THR A 359 10.17 -9.19 -28.75
C THR A 359 10.39 -9.63 -27.30
N MET A 360 10.37 -10.94 -27.11
CA MET A 360 10.60 -11.58 -25.82
C MET A 360 12.07 -11.51 -25.35
N ASN A 361 12.96 -10.99 -26.20
CA ASN A 361 14.37 -10.80 -25.88
C ASN A 361 14.70 -9.33 -25.56
N ASP A 362 13.75 -8.42 -25.62
CA ASP A 362 14.03 -7.01 -25.34
C ASP A 362 13.73 -6.68 -23.88
N TYR A 363 14.51 -5.75 -23.32
CA TYR A 363 14.31 -5.23 -21.97
C TYR A 363 14.56 -3.73 -21.91
N THR A 364 13.95 -3.10 -20.90
CA THR A 364 14.31 -1.75 -20.46
C THR A 364 14.88 -1.83 -19.05
N MET A 365 15.70 -0.85 -18.69
CA MET A 365 16.37 -0.83 -17.39
C MET A 365 16.36 0.58 -16.83
N SER A 366 15.95 0.69 -15.57
CA SER A 366 16.13 1.86 -14.72
C SER A 366 17.03 1.50 -13.53
N ASN A 367 17.20 2.41 -12.58
CA ASN A 367 17.97 2.14 -11.36
C ASN A 367 17.30 1.09 -10.45
N ASP A 368 15.97 1.00 -10.51
CA ASP A 368 15.17 0.17 -9.59
C ASP A 368 14.52 -1.04 -10.27
N PHE A 369 14.52 -1.10 -11.60
CA PHE A 369 13.80 -2.12 -12.36
C PHE A 369 14.55 -2.59 -13.61
N VAL A 370 14.32 -3.86 -13.95
CA VAL A 370 14.51 -4.37 -15.31
C VAL A 370 13.17 -4.89 -15.81
N CYS A 371 12.57 -4.22 -16.79
CA CYS A 371 11.28 -4.63 -17.34
C CYS A 371 11.50 -5.44 -18.61
N PHE A 372 10.94 -6.63 -18.63
CA PHE A 372 10.97 -7.56 -19.75
C PHE A 372 9.62 -7.51 -20.48
N PHE A 373 9.66 -7.72 -21.79
CA PHE A 373 8.48 -7.80 -22.65
C PHE A 373 7.64 -6.52 -22.76
N LYS A 374 6.69 -6.56 -23.69
CA LYS A 374 5.83 -5.44 -24.04
C LYS A 374 4.85 -5.20 -22.89
N ARG A 375 4.91 -4.03 -22.23
CA ARG A 375 3.96 -3.47 -21.22
C ARG A 375 4.28 -3.61 -19.71
N GLU A 376 5.54 -3.81 -19.29
CA GLU A 376 5.92 -3.77 -17.86
C GLU A 376 5.20 -4.84 -17.00
N GLU A 377 4.78 -5.94 -17.62
CA GLU A 377 3.97 -6.97 -16.96
C GLU A 377 4.84 -8.00 -16.20
N PHE A 378 6.09 -8.19 -16.67
CA PHE A 378 7.13 -8.99 -16.03
C PHE A 378 8.40 -8.17 -15.83
N TYR A 379 8.91 -8.09 -14.60
CA TYR A 379 10.07 -7.27 -14.29
C TYR A 379 10.85 -7.80 -13.08
N TYR A 380 12.14 -7.47 -13.03
CA TYR A 380 12.90 -7.52 -11.80
C TYR A 380 12.67 -6.21 -11.02
N SER A 381 12.38 -6.32 -9.72
CA SER A 381 12.24 -5.18 -8.81
C SER A 381 13.36 -5.22 -7.77
N VAL A 382 14.16 -4.15 -7.71
CA VAL A 382 15.17 -3.96 -6.66
C VAL A 382 14.51 -3.87 -5.28
N GLU A 383 13.34 -3.22 -5.19
CA GLU A 383 12.60 -3.07 -3.93
C GLU A 383 12.21 -4.41 -3.29
N PHE A 384 12.08 -5.49 -4.06
CA PHE A 384 11.80 -6.83 -3.51
C PHE A 384 12.93 -7.83 -3.77
N GLY A 385 14.00 -7.41 -4.45
CA GLY A 385 15.06 -8.30 -4.92
C GLY A 385 14.51 -9.52 -5.67
N ALA A 386 13.47 -9.35 -6.48
CA ALA A 386 12.68 -10.45 -7.03
C ALA A 386 12.22 -10.19 -8.47
N PHE A 387 12.07 -11.26 -9.25
CA PHE A 387 11.29 -11.25 -10.49
C PHE A 387 9.80 -11.33 -10.18
N ILE A 388 9.01 -10.45 -10.78
CA ILE A 388 7.57 -10.29 -10.53
C ILE A 388 6.83 -10.38 -11.84
N LEU A 389 5.85 -11.29 -11.93
CA LEU A 389 4.82 -11.29 -12.96
C LEU A 389 3.53 -10.70 -12.35
N ASP A 390 3.23 -9.45 -12.69
CA ASP A 390 2.15 -8.65 -12.08
C ASP A 390 0.80 -8.75 -12.82
N SER A 391 0.85 -8.99 -14.12
CA SER A 391 -0.30 -9.33 -14.97
C SER A 391 0.13 -10.19 -16.17
N HIS A 392 -0.83 -10.90 -16.77
CA HIS A 392 -0.57 -11.66 -17.99
C HIS A 392 -0.43 -10.75 -19.21
N THR A 393 0.45 -11.13 -20.11
CA THR A 393 0.63 -10.47 -21.39
C THR A 393 -0.60 -10.65 -22.26
N ASN A 394 -1.15 -9.54 -22.74
CA ASN A 394 -2.29 -9.55 -23.66
C ASN A 394 -1.82 -9.76 -25.12
N GLN A 395 -0.73 -10.50 -25.33
CA GLN A 395 -0.25 -10.82 -26.67
C GLN A 395 -1.18 -11.87 -27.30
N LYS A 396 -1.75 -11.53 -28.45
CA LYS A 396 -2.79 -12.34 -29.11
C LYS A 396 -2.34 -13.75 -29.49
N ASP A 397 -1.04 -13.97 -29.61
CA ASP A 397 -0.44 -15.18 -30.16
C ASP A 397 0.34 -16.00 -29.12
N LEU A 398 0.21 -15.67 -27.82
CA LEU A 398 0.88 -16.40 -26.74
C LEU A 398 -0.14 -17.05 -25.80
N THR A 399 -0.05 -18.36 -25.64
CA THR A 399 -0.81 -19.06 -24.59
C THR A 399 -0.19 -18.78 -23.22
N ARG A 400 -1.00 -18.90 -22.15
CA ARG A 400 -0.51 -18.75 -20.75
C ARG A 400 0.63 -19.72 -20.41
N GLU A 401 0.61 -20.91 -21.02
CA GLU A 401 1.65 -21.92 -20.80
C GLU A 401 2.96 -21.56 -21.51
N GLU A 402 2.88 -20.98 -22.72
CA GLU A 402 4.05 -20.48 -23.43
C GLU A 402 4.66 -19.27 -22.74
N GLU A 403 3.83 -18.35 -22.22
CA GLU A 403 4.28 -17.22 -21.41
C GLU A 403 5.10 -17.70 -20.22
N ARG A 404 4.52 -18.64 -19.46
CA ARG A 404 5.14 -19.20 -18.27
C ARG A 404 6.49 -19.83 -18.58
N LYS A 405 6.55 -20.68 -19.62
CA LYS A 405 7.81 -21.34 -20.03
C LYS A 405 8.89 -20.34 -20.45
N GLN A 406 8.51 -19.22 -21.06
CA GLN A 406 9.46 -18.19 -21.46
C GLN A 406 9.98 -17.41 -20.25
N ILE A 407 9.10 -17.03 -19.32
CA ILE A 407 9.50 -16.39 -18.06
C ILE A 407 10.44 -17.28 -17.26
N GLU A 408 10.10 -18.56 -17.12
CA GLU A 408 10.94 -19.54 -16.40
C GLU A 408 12.35 -19.61 -17.01
N LYS A 409 12.47 -19.61 -18.35
CA LYS A 409 13.78 -19.55 -19.04
C LYS A 409 14.57 -18.28 -18.73
N ILE A 410 13.93 -17.11 -18.66
CA ILE A 410 14.62 -15.87 -18.30
C ILE A 410 15.14 -15.96 -16.88
N VAL A 411 14.27 -16.35 -15.94
CA VAL A 411 14.64 -16.49 -14.52
C VAL A 411 15.77 -17.49 -14.34
N GLU A 412 15.74 -18.63 -15.04
CA GLU A 412 16.81 -19.63 -15.00
C GLU A 412 18.13 -19.10 -15.54
N ARG A 413 18.11 -18.44 -16.71
CA ARG A 413 19.32 -17.91 -17.35
C ARG A 413 20.01 -16.83 -16.52
N VAL A 414 19.24 -15.92 -15.92
CA VAL A 414 19.81 -14.87 -15.05
C VAL A 414 20.42 -15.51 -13.80
N ASN A 415 19.73 -16.48 -13.20
CA ASN A 415 20.20 -17.15 -11.99
C ASN A 415 21.38 -18.10 -12.21
N SER A 416 21.53 -18.71 -13.39
CA SER A 416 22.61 -19.67 -13.66
C SER A 416 24.01 -19.03 -13.68
N HIS A 417 24.09 -17.71 -13.67
CA HIS A 417 25.34 -16.94 -13.68
C HIS A 417 25.62 -16.26 -12.33
N MET A 418 24.93 -16.69 -11.27
CA MET A 418 25.06 -16.14 -9.90
C MET A 418 25.74 -17.11 -8.90
N GLU A 419 26.32 -18.21 -9.41
CA GLU A 419 27.10 -19.17 -8.62
C GLU A 419 28.44 -18.60 -8.17
#